data_AF-A0A7C2F316-F1
#
_entry.id   AF-A0A7C2F316-F1
#
_cell.length_a   1.000
_cell.length_b   1.000
_cell.length_c   1.000
_cell.angle_alpha   90.00
_cell.angle_beta   90.00
_cell.angle_gamma   90.00
#
_symmetry.space_group_name_H-M   'P 1'
#
loop_
_entity.id
_entity.type
_entity.pdbx_description
1 polymer ?
#
loop_
_entity_poly.entity_id
_entity_poly.type
_entity_poly.pdbx_seq_one_letter_code
_entity_poly.pdbx_strand_id
1 'polypeptide(L)'
;NAFKPEDRPPVNLVFQTYHLMVAIGFTLIGISLLGLFLWWRKKLFQTKWFLLVLIFSVLLPQAANQLGWISAEVGRQPWIVYGLLRTSEGLSKAVEAGQVWFSLILFVLIYTLLFILFIYLLNEKIKKGPEHAEETTGMYPQQKHLLN
;
A
#
# COMPACT_ATOMS: atom_id res chain seq x y z
N ASN A 1 27.24 9.98 22.94
CA ASN A 1 25.97 10.20 22.21
C ASN A 1 25.61 11.67 22.25
N ALA A 2 25.34 12.28 21.09
CA ALA A 2 25.06 13.72 20.97
C ALA A 2 23.65 14.14 21.45
N PHE A 3 22.71 13.19 21.59
CA PHE A 3 21.33 13.45 22.01
C PHE A 3 21.06 12.93 23.42
N LYS A 4 20.28 13.67 24.22
CA LYS A 4 19.79 13.23 25.53
C LYS A 4 18.89 12.00 25.39
N PRO A 5 18.84 11.08 26.37
CA PRO A 5 18.01 9.87 26.29
C PRO A 5 16.53 10.14 25.99
N GLU A 6 15.99 11.23 26.51
CA GLU A 6 14.58 11.67 26.35
C GLU A 6 14.22 12.16 24.95
N ASP A 7 15.21 12.57 24.15
CA ASP A 7 15.00 13.08 22.78
C ASP A 7 15.18 11.98 21.72
N ARG A 8 15.43 10.73 22.14
CA ARG A 8 15.71 9.63 21.22
C ARG A 8 14.41 8.92 20.82
N PRO A 9 14.17 8.71 19.51
CA PRO A 9 13.08 7.83 19.07
C PRO A 9 13.35 6.38 19.52
N PRO A 10 12.33 5.51 19.51
CA PRO A 10 12.50 4.09 19.77
C PRO A 10 13.28 3.43 18.61
N VAL A 11 14.61 3.49 18.71
CA VAL A 11 15.56 3.19 17.64
C VAL A 11 15.42 1.76 17.11
N ASN A 12 15.11 0.80 17.98
CA ASN A 12 14.96 -0.61 17.58
C ASN A 12 13.78 -0.78 16.60
N LEU A 13 12.63 -0.17 16.88
CA LEU A 13 11.46 -0.30 16.01
C LEU A 13 11.76 0.29 14.63
N VAL A 14 12.29 1.51 14.60
CA VAL A 14 12.63 2.23 13.36
C VAL A 14 13.66 1.45 12.55
N PHE A 15 14.67 0.87 13.21
CA PHE A 15 15.67 0.04 12.56
C PHE A 15 15.03 -1.17 11.88
N GLN A 16 14.19 -1.93 12.58
CA GLN A 16 13.56 -3.13 12.03
C GLN A 16 12.61 -2.80 10.88
N THR A 17 11.75 -1.79 11.04
CA THR A 17 10.78 -1.40 10.01
C THR A 17 11.47 -0.87 8.76
N TYR A 18 12.57 -0.12 8.92
CA TYR A 18 13.36 0.37 7.80
C TYR A 18 14.01 -0.78 7.02
N HIS A 19 14.65 -1.72 7.71
CA HIS A 19 15.29 -2.86 7.04
C HIS A 19 14.27 -3.77 6.36
N LEU A 20 13.12 -4.01 6.99
CA LEU A 20 12.06 -4.81 6.39
C LEU A 20 11.47 -4.15 5.14
N MET A 21 11.25 -2.83 5.17
CA MET A 21 10.84 -2.06 3.98
C MET A 21 11.85 -2.23 2.84
N VAL A 22 13.14 -2.03 3.13
CA VAL A 22 14.21 -2.14 2.14
C VAL A 22 14.30 -3.57 1.57
N ALA A 23 14.22 -4.59 2.43
CA ALA A 23 14.23 -5.99 2.02
C ALA A 23 13.07 -6.33 1.09
N ILE A 24 11.86 -5.83 1.38
CA ILE A 24 10.70 -5.99 0.50
C ILE A 24 10.92 -5.27 -0.84
N GLY A 25 11.49 -4.06 -0.82
CA GLY A 25 11.83 -3.31 -2.04
C GLY A 25 12.79 -4.07 -2.96
N PHE A 26 13.88 -4.61 -2.40
CA PHE A 26 14.81 -5.45 -3.17
C PHE A 26 14.18 -6.76 -3.64
N THR A 27 13.30 -7.35 -2.85
CA THR A 27 12.54 -8.54 -3.25
C THR A 27 11.66 -8.26 -4.46
N LEU A 28 10.95 -7.12 -4.48
CA LEU A 28 10.12 -6.70 -5.61
C LEU A 28 10.96 -6.44 -6.86
N ILE A 29 12.09 -5.77 -6.74
CA ILE A 29 13.04 -5.58 -7.85
C ILE A 29 13.50 -6.94 -8.40
N GLY A 30 13.86 -7.88 -7.51
CA GLY A 30 14.24 -9.25 -7.89
C GLY A 30 13.14 -9.98 -8.65
N ILE A 31 11.89 -9.91 -8.17
CA ILE A 31 10.72 -10.50 -8.84
C ILE A 31 10.54 -9.87 -10.23
N SER A 32 10.62 -8.54 -10.35
CA SER A 32 10.49 -7.86 -11.65
C SER A 32 11.58 -8.24 -12.63
N LEU A 33 12.85 -8.29 -12.20
CA LEU A 33 13.98 -8.71 -13.04
C LEU A 33 13.84 -10.17 -13.49
N LEU A 34 13.43 -11.06 -12.59
CA LEU A 34 13.16 -12.46 -12.94
C LEU A 34 12.00 -12.58 -13.93
N GLY A 35 10.95 -11.78 -13.77
CA GLY A 35 9.84 -11.71 -14.71
C GLY A 35 10.27 -11.25 -16.09
N LEU A 36 11.09 -10.20 -16.19
CA LEU A 36 11.67 -9.71 -17.44
C LEU A 36 12.56 -10.78 -18.10
N PHE A 37 13.37 -11.48 -17.31
CA PHE A 37 14.21 -12.57 -17.81
C PHE A 37 13.38 -13.73 -18.38
N LEU A 38 12.34 -14.17 -17.66
CA LEU A 38 11.44 -15.23 -18.12
C LEU A 38 10.62 -14.80 -19.35
N TRP A 39 10.27 -13.51 -19.42
CA TRP A 39 9.60 -12.93 -20.59
C TRP A 39 10.51 -12.95 -21.82
N TRP A 40 11.76 -12.51 -21.67
CA TRP A 40 12.75 -12.55 -22.75
C TRP A 40 13.01 -13.98 -23.26
N ARG A 41 12.96 -14.98 -22.35
CA ARG A 41 13.04 -16.40 -22.70
C ARG A 41 11.74 -17.01 -23.24
N LYS A 42 10.66 -16.23 -23.39
CA LYS A 42 9.30 -16.68 -23.78
C LYS A 42 8.71 -17.78 -22.87
N LYS A 43 9.18 -17.89 -21.62
CA LYS A 43 8.74 -18.90 -20.64
C LYS A 43 7.84 -18.36 -19.52
N LEU A 44 7.60 -17.05 -19.49
CA LEU A 44 6.82 -16.39 -18.44
C LEU A 44 5.46 -17.06 -18.21
N PHE A 45 4.67 -17.24 -19.27
CA PHE A 45 3.33 -17.83 -19.19
C PHE A 45 3.33 -19.35 -18.95
N GLN A 46 4.47 -20.02 -19.12
CA GLN A 46 4.61 -21.46 -18.89
C GLN A 46 5.00 -21.77 -17.44
N THR A 47 5.61 -20.81 -16.74
CA THR A 47 6.17 -21.00 -15.40
C THR A 47 5.13 -20.72 -14.33
N LYS A 48 4.27 -21.72 -14.06
CA LYS A 48 3.11 -21.57 -13.14
C LYS A 48 3.47 -21.08 -11.74
N TRP A 49 4.58 -21.55 -11.16
CA TRP A 49 5.00 -21.10 -9.83
C TRP A 49 5.34 -19.61 -9.79
N PHE A 50 5.95 -19.08 -10.87
CA PHE A 50 6.26 -17.65 -10.94
C PHE A 50 5.00 -16.79 -11.06
N LEU A 51 3.97 -17.27 -11.78
CA LEU A 51 2.68 -16.58 -11.83
C LEU A 51 2.00 -16.54 -10.45
N LEU A 52 2.13 -17.60 -9.64
CA LEU A 52 1.67 -17.58 -8.24
C LEU A 52 2.42 -16.54 -7.40
N VAL A 53 3.74 -16.42 -7.57
CA VAL A 53 4.55 -15.39 -6.89
C VAL A 53 4.05 -13.98 -7.26
N LEU A 54 3.74 -13.73 -8.53
CA LEU A 54 3.20 -12.44 -8.97
C LEU A 54 1.85 -12.10 -8.31
N ILE A 55 0.97 -13.09 -8.12
CA ILE A 55 -0.31 -12.88 -7.43
C ILE A 55 -0.09 -12.41 -5.99
N PHE A 56 0.80 -13.07 -5.24
CA PHE A 56 1.10 -12.67 -3.86
C PHE A 56 1.93 -11.39 -3.76
N SER A 57 2.69 -11.04 -4.81
CA SER A 57 3.51 -9.83 -4.83
C SER A 57 2.71 -8.55 -4.67
N VAL A 58 1.40 -8.55 -4.98
CA VAL A 58 0.52 -7.37 -4.83
C VAL A 58 0.44 -6.89 -3.37
N LEU A 59 0.62 -7.79 -2.39
CA LEU A 59 0.59 -7.43 -0.96
C LEU A 59 1.90 -6.77 -0.48
N LEU A 60 3.01 -7.05 -1.15
CA LEU A 60 4.34 -6.60 -0.74
C LEU A 60 4.51 -5.07 -0.83
N PRO A 61 4.11 -4.37 -1.92
CA PRO A 61 4.17 -2.91 -1.98
C PRO A 61 3.36 -2.24 -0.87
N GLN A 62 2.18 -2.78 -0.56
CA GLN A 62 1.33 -2.25 0.50
C GLN A 62 2.00 -2.40 1.87
N ALA A 63 2.60 -3.56 2.15
CA ALA A 63 3.35 -3.78 3.38
C ALA A 63 4.58 -2.86 3.49
N ALA A 64 5.36 -2.72 2.41
CA ALA A 64 6.51 -1.84 2.37
C ALA A 64 6.12 -0.37 2.61
N ASN A 65 5.00 0.08 2.03
CA ASN A 65 4.48 1.43 2.24
C ASN A 65 4.17 1.70 3.72
N GLN A 66 3.47 0.77 4.40
CA GLN A 66 3.16 0.92 5.82
C GLN A 66 4.42 0.94 6.69
N LEU A 67 5.40 0.06 6.40
CA LEU A 67 6.68 0.04 7.11
C LEU A 67 7.50 1.31 6.90
N GLY A 68 7.46 1.88 5.70
CA GLY A 68 8.09 3.17 5.40
C GLY A 68 7.48 4.31 6.21
N TRP A 69 6.14 4.39 6.25
CA TRP A 69 5.44 5.35 7.09
C TRP A 69 5.76 5.18 8.57
N ILE A 70 5.75 3.95 9.09
CA ILE A 70 6.12 3.69 10.50
C ILE A 70 7.55 4.17 10.77
N SER A 71 8.49 3.88 9.87
CA SER A 71 9.89 4.31 10.02
C SER A 71 10.02 5.83 10.05
N ALA A 72 9.28 6.54 9.19
CA ALA A 72 9.28 8.00 9.14
C ALA A 72 8.60 8.63 10.37
N GLU A 73 7.40 8.17 10.72
CA GLU A 73 6.58 8.77 11.76
C GLU A 73 7.13 8.48 13.16
N VAL A 74 7.58 7.24 13.39
CA VAL A 74 8.21 6.85 14.65
C VAL A 74 9.64 7.38 14.75
N GLY A 75 10.36 7.47 13.62
CA GLY A 75 11.70 8.05 13.57
C GLY A 75 11.74 9.52 13.98
N ARG A 76 10.64 10.26 13.79
CA ARG A 76 10.51 11.66 14.20
C ARG A 76 10.14 11.85 15.68
N GLN A 77 9.66 10.81 16.37
CA GLN A 77 9.31 10.90 17.79
C GLN A 77 10.55 11.29 18.63
N PRO A 78 10.43 12.12 19.67
CA PRO A 78 9.21 12.65 20.28
C PRO A 78 8.71 13.99 19.69
N TRP A 79 9.16 14.36 18.50
CA TRP A 79 8.92 15.69 17.94
C TRP A 79 7.79 15.69 16.89
N ILE A 80 6.91 16.68 16.98
CA ILE A 80 6.03 17.06 15.86
C ILE A 80 6.81 18.01 14.96
N VAL A 81 7.35 19.07 15.56
CA VAL A 81 8.27 20.02 14.92
C VAL A 81 9.57 19.99 15.70
N TYR A 82 10.66 19.61 15.03
CA TYR A 82 11.95 19.43 15.66
C TYR A 82 12.41 20.69 16.39
N GLY A 83 12.74 20.55 17.68
CA GLY A 83 13.21 21.65 18.54
C GLY A 83 12.14 22.68 18.94
N LEU A 84 10.89 22.54 18.48
CA LEU A 84 9.83 23.51 18.75
C LEU A 84 8.61 22.91 19.47
N LEU A 85 8.13 21.74 19.05
CA LEU A 85 6.90 21.15 19.59
C LEU A 85 7.03 19.64 19.79
N ARG A 86 6.82 19.19 21.04
CA ARG A 86 6.81 17.77 21.40
C ARG A 86 5.43 17.15 21.20
N THR A 87 5.39 15.84 20.92
CA THR A 87 4.13 15.10 20.75
C THR A 87 3.27 15.07 22.01
N SER A 88 3.89 15.08 23.20
CA SER A 88 3.19 15.20 24.48
C SER A 88 2.44 16.52 24.65
N GLU A 89 2.89 17.59 23.99
CA GLU A 89 2.33 18.93 24.08
C GLU A 89 1.28 19.20 23.00
N GLY A 90 1.22 18.37 21.96
CA GLY A 90 0.27 18.50 20.84
C GLY A 90 -1.15 17.99 21.12
N LEU A 91 -1.43 17.52 22.34
CA LEU A 91 -2.74 16.97 22.71
C LEU A 91 -3.73 18.10 23.06
N SER A 92 -4.96 18.01 22.52
CA SER A 92 -6.01 18.97 22.86
C SER A 92 -6.51 18.74 24.29
N LYS A 93 -6.39 19.76 25.14
CA LYS A 93 -6.88 19.73 26.53
C LYS A 93 -8.40 19.83 26.66
N ALA A 94 -9.08 20.25 25.59
CA ALA A 94 -10.53 20.47 25.60
C ALA A 94 -11.35 19.22 25.23
N VAL A 95 -10.70 18.17 24.71
CA VAL A 95 -11.36 16.95 24.26
C VAL A 95 -11.23 15.88 25.34
N GLU A 96 -12.35 15.34 25.79
CA GLU A 96 -12.35 14.28 26.80
C GLU A 96 -11.95 12.93 26.17
N ALA A 97 -11.29 12.08 26.95
CA ALA A 97 -10.86 10.75 26.50
C ALA A 97 -12.02 9.92 25.90
N GLY A 98 -13.24 10.05 26.45
CA GLY A 98 -14.43 9.37 25.92
C GLY A 98 -14.79 9.77 24.48
N GLN A 99 -14.61 11.05 24.13
CA GLN A 99 -14.87 11.55 22.77
C GLN A 99 -13.84 11.03 21.77
N VAL A 100 -12.58 10.91 22.19
CA VAL A 100 -11.51 10.32 21.38
C VAL A 100 -11.82 8.84 21.10
N TRP A 101 -12.17 8.07 22.13
CA TRP A 101 -12.54 6.67 21.96
C TRP A 101 -13.75 6.47 21.04
N PHE A 102 -14.81 7.26 21.26
CA PHE A 102 -16.01 7.19 20.42
C PHE A 102 -15.70 7.46 18.95
N SER A 103 -14.97 8.55 18.66
CA SER A 103 -14.59 8.89 17.29
C SER A 103 -13.65 7.86 16.65
N LEU A 104 -12.67 7.33 17.40
CA LEU A 104 -11.78 6.26 16.91
C LEU A 104 -12.56 4.99 16.55
N ILE A 105 -13.50 4.56 17.40
CA ILE A 105 -14.34 3.39 17.12
C ILE A 105 -15.18 3.64 15.86
N LEU A 106 -15.77 4.83 15.74
CA LEU A 106 -16.56 5.21 14.57
C LEU A 106 -15.73 5.19 13.29
N PHE A 107 -14.51 5.75 13.31
CA PHE A 107 -13.60 5.73 12.16
C PHE A 107 -13.18 4.31 11.79
N VAL A 108 -12.82 3.48 12.77
CA VAL A 108 -12.48 2.06 12.54
C VAL A 108 -13.64 1.32 11.89
N LEU A 109 -14.87 1.52 12.38
CA LEU A 109 -16.07 0.89 11.83
C LEU A 109 -16.29 1.32 10.37
N ILE A 110 -16.31 2.62 10.09
CA ILE A 110 -16.55 3.15 8.74
C ILE A 110 -15.46 2.68 7.77
N TYR A 111 -14.19 2.76 8.15
CA TYR A 111 -13.09 2.34 7.29
C TYR A 111 -13.07 0.83 7.07
N THR A 112 -13.49 0.03 8.05
CA THR A 112 -13.65 -1.41 7.87
C THR A 112 -14.76 -1.73 6.87
N LEU A 113 -15.91 -1.06 6.95
CA LEU A 113 -17.00 -1.23 5.99
C LEU A 113 -16.57 -0.83 4.57
N LEU A 114 -15.87 0.30 4.42
CA LEU A 114 -15.33 0.74 3.14
C LEU A 114 -14.31 -0.25 2.59
N PHE A 115 -13.46 -0.81 3.44
CA PHE A 115 -12.48 -1.83 3.05
C PHE A 115 -13.16 -3.10 2.54
N ILE A 116 -14.19 -3.60 3.24
CA ILE A 116 -14.97 -4.77 2.79
C ILE A 116 -15.64 -4.49 1.44
N LEU A 117 -16.27 -3.33 1.28
CA LEU A 117 -16.88 -2.92 0.02
C LEU A 117 -15.85 -2.83 -1.10
N PHE A 118 -14.67 -2.28 -0.83
CA PHE A 118 -13.57 -2.22 -1.78
C PHE A 118 -13.15 -3.62 -2.25
N ILE A 119 -12.95 -4.58 -1.33
CA ILE A 119 -12.58 -5.95 -1.69
C ILE A 119 -13.69 -6.65 -2.47
N TYR A 120 -14.96 -6.41 -2.12
CA TYR A 120 -16.11 -6.91 -2.87
C TYR A 120 -16.08 -6.41 -4.32
N LEU A 121 -15.98 -5.09 -4.52
CA LEU A 121 -15.96 -4.47 -5.85
C LEU A 121 -14.72 -4.91 -6.66
N LEU A 122 -13.55 -4.99 -6.00
CA LEU A 122 -12.32 -5.46 -6.63
C LEU A 122 -12.49 -6.89 -7.16
N ASN A 123 -13.03 -7.79 -6.34
CA ASN A 123 -13.27 -9.17 -6.74
C ASN A 123 -14.31 -9.29 -7.86
N GLU A 124 -15.38 -8.50 -7.79
CA GLU A 124 -16.40 -8.45 -8.85
C GLU A 124 -15.77 -8.03 -10.18
N LYS A 125 -14.96 -6.96 -10.19
CA LYS A 125 -14.29 -6.45 -11.40
C LYS A 125 -13.22 -7.41 -11.93
N ILE A 126 -12.43 -8.02 -11.05
CA ILE A 126 -11.41 -9.01 -11.46
C ILE A 126 -12.08 -10.23 -12.12
N LYS A 127 -13.21 -10.71 -11.57
CA LYS A 127 -13.95 -11.86 -12.13
C LYS A 127 -14.70 -11.54 -13.42
N LYS A 128 -15.24 -10.31 -13.55
CA LYS A 128 -15.91 -9.87 -14.78
C LYS A 128 -14.94 -9.85 -15.97
N GLY A 129 -13.65 -9.60 -15.72
CA GLY A 129 -12.64 -9.47 -16.77
C GLY A 129 -12.80 -8.16 -17.56
N PRO A 130 -11.87 -7.86 -18.48
CA PRO A 130 -12.00 -6.71 -19.36
C PRO A 130 -13.22 -6.90 -20.28
N GLU A 131 -14.03 -5.86 -20.43
CA GLU A 131 -15.11 -5.84 -21.42
C GLU A 131 -14.48 -6.00 -22.81
N HIS A 132 -14.99 -6.95 -23.61
CA HIS A 132 -14.50 -7.14 -24.97
C HIS A 132 -14.75 -5.85 -25.77
N ALA A 133 -13.69 -5.24 -26.29
CA ALA A 133 -13.73 -4.06 -27.16
C ALA A 133 -14.58 -4.26 -28.45
N GLU A 134 -15.16 -5.44 -28.66
CA GLU A 134 -16.08 -5.73 -29.75
C GLU A 134 -17.46 -5.06 -29.56
N GLU A 135 -17.88 -4.74 -28.34
CA GLU A 135 -19.18 -4.06 -28.11
C GLU A 135 -19.20 -2.61 -28.63
N THR A 136 -18.05 -1.91 -28.67
CA THR A 136 -17.97 -0.56 -29.26
C THR A 136 -18.09 -0.55 -30.79
N THR A 137 -17.82 -1.68 -31.46
CA THR A 137 -18.02 -1.79 -32.93
C THR A 137 -19.49 -2.05 -33.29
N GLY A 138 -20.28 -2.58 -32.34
CA GLY A 138 -21.73 -2.73 -32.50
C GLY A 138 -22.52 -1.44 -32.29
N MET A 139 -21.93 -0.44 -31.62
CA MET A 139 -22.61 0.83 -31.28
C MET A 139 -22.65 1.83 -32.44
N TYR A 140 -21.77 1.70 -33.43
CA TYR A 140 -21.72 2.55 -34.63
C TYR A 140 -21.75 1.70 -35.92
N PRO A 141 -22.92 1.13 -36.29
CA PRO A 141 -23.07 0.33 -37.51
C PRO A 141 -22.66 1.08 -38.79
N GLN A 142 -22.74 2.42 -38.79
CA GLN A 142 -22.36 3.28 -39.93
C GLN A 142 -20.86 3.30 -40.26
N GLN A 143 -19.98 2.94 -39.32
CA GLN A 143 -18.53 3.10 -39.52
C GLN A 143 -17.91 1.99 -40.39
N LYS A 144 -18.62 0.87 -40.59
CA LYS A 144 -18.18 -0.22 -41.49
C LYS A 144 -18.11 0.20 -42.96
N HIS A 145 -18.90 1.19 -43.39
CA HIS A 145 -18.91 1.62 -44.80
C HIS A 145 -17.73 2.56 -45.15
N LEU A 146 -17.08 3.16 -44.14
CA LEU A 146 -15.99 4.12 -44.34
C LEU A 146 -14.60 3.44 -44.45
N LEU A 147 -14.54 2.14 -44.22
CA LEU A 147 -13.29 1.35 -44.19
C LEU A 147 -13.16 0.41 -45.41
N ASN A 148 -14.07 0.52 -46.38
CA ASN A 148 -14.01 -0.20 -47.67
C ASN A 148 -13.76 0.77 -48.82
#